data_AF-A0A920T6B2-F1
#
_entry.id   AF-A0A920T6B2-F1
#
_cell.length_a   1.000
_cell.length_b   1.000
_cell.length_c   1.000
_cell.angle_alpha   90.00
_cell.angle_beta   90.00
_cell.angle_gamma   90.00
#
_symmetry.space_group_name_H-M   'P 1'
#
loop_
_entity.id
_entity.type
_entity.pdbx_description
1 polymer ?
#
loop_
_entity_poly.entity_id
_entity_poly.type
_entity_poly.pdbx_seq_one_letter_code
_entity_poly.pdbx_strand_id
1 'polypeptide(L)' 'MKALVKHSPKVGIWMEDVPIPECGTNEVKIKITHTGFADQIFISINGTSGPNVHWNFL' A
#
# COMPACT_ATOMS: atom_id res chain seq x y z
N MET A 1 3.25 1.39 11.51
CA MET A 1 3.89 2.28 10.52
C MET A 1 2.82 3.16 9.90
N LYS A 2 3.16 4.36 9.42
CA LYS A 2 2.19 5.19 8.69
C LYS A 2 2.13 4.77 7.23
N ALA A 3 0.93 4.61 6.70
CA ALA A 3 0.70 4.28 5.30
C ALA A 3 -0.39 5.17 4.72
N LEU A 4 -0.28 5.45 3.43
CA LEU A 4 -1.37 6.06 2.67
C LEU A 4 -2.33 4.97 2.24
N VAL A 5 -3.58 5.05 2.68
CA VAL A 5 -4.63 4.04 2.45
C VAL A 5 -5.82 4.65 1.73
N LYS A 6 -6.51 3.83 0.94
CA LYS A 6 -7.81 4.16 0.35
C LYS A 6 -8.91 3.59 1.26
N HIS A 7 -9.17 4.28 2.36
CA HIS A 7 -10.15 3.83 3.36
C HIS A 7 -11.59 3.77 2.81
N SER A 8 -11.94 4.68 1.90
CA SER A 8 -13.31 4.83 1.36
C SER A 8 -13.29 5.04 -0.16
N PRO A 9 -14.33 4.62 -0.91
CA PRO A 9 -14.47 4.93 -2.33
C PRO A 9 -14.62 6.42 -2.66
N LYS A 10 -14.78 7.30 -1.65
CA LYS A 10 -14.81 8.76 -1.84
C LYS A 10 -13.45 9.29 -2.32
N VAL A 11 -13.44 10.44 -3.00
CA VAL A 11 -12.19 11.09 -3.45
C VAL A 11 -11.31 11.43 -2.24
N GLY A 12 -10.01 11.13 -2.34
CA GLY A 12 -9.02 11.33 -1.27
C GLY A 12 -8.14 10.11 -1.01
N ILE A 13 -7.06 10.35 -0.25
CA ILE A 13 -6.16 9.34 0.31
C ILE A 13 -5.91 9.73 1.77
N TRP A 14 -5.84 8.74 2.65
CA TRP A 14 -5.74 8.97 4.09
C TRP A 14 -4.45 8.40 4.64
N MET A 15 -3.86 9.07 5.61
CA MET A 15 -2.67 8.57 6.31
C MET A 15 -3.11 7.90 7.60
N GLU A 16 -2.88 6.60 7.71
CA GLU A 16 -3.29 5.79 8.85
C GLU A 16 -2.10 5.02 9.42
N ASP A 17 -2.19 4.68 10.71
CA ASP A 17 -1.24 3.80 11.36
C ASP A 17 -1.65 2.34 11.12
N VAL A 18 -0.84 1.62 10.35
CA VAL A 18 -1.05 0.22 9.96
C VAL A 18 0.05 -0.67 10.57
N PRO A 19 -0.19 -1.97 10.76
CA PRO A 19 0.86 -2.90 11.18
C PRO A 19 2.01 -2.93 10.16
N ILE A 20 3.21 -3.26 10.63
CA ILE A 20 4.36 -3.48 9.75
C ILE A 20 4.14 -4.83 9.04
N PRO A 21 4.24 -4.90 7.69
CA PRO A 21 4.01 -6.16 6.98
C PRO A 21 5.06 -7.21 7.32
N GLU A 22 4.67 -8.49 7.32
CA GLU A 22 5.60 -9.61 7.40
C GLU A 22 6.17 -9.92 6.00
N CYS A 23 7.31 -10.60 5.94
CA CYS A 23 8.01 -10.86 4.69
C CYS A 23 8.15 -12.38 4.53
N GLY A 24 7.55 -12.93 3.47
CA GLY A 24 7.72 -14.34 3.08
C GLY A 24 9.06 -14.64 2.43
N THR A 25 9.33 -15.92 2.12
CA THR A 25 10.60 -16.41 1.56
C THR A 25 11.02 -15.74 0.25
N ASN A 26 10.06 -15.32 -0.57
CA ASN A 26 10.30 -14.69 -1.88
C ASN A 26 9.84 -13.22 -1.93
N GLU A 27 9.67 -12.59 -0.78
CA GLU A 27 9.26 -11.19 -0.69
C GLU A 27 10.44 -10.34 -0.21
N VAL A 28 10.37 -9.04 -0.50
CA VAL A 28 11.37 -8.07 -0.02
C VAL A 28 10.68 -6.93 0.72
N LYS A 29 11.20 -6.60 1.89
CA LYS A 29 10.74 -5.46 2.69
C LYS A 29 11.58 -4.22 2.36
N ILE A 30 10.94 -3.23 1.74
CA ILE A 30 11.61 -1.98 1.34
C ILE A 30 11.19 -0.85 2.28
N LYS A 31 12.18 -0.13 2.84
CA LYS A 31 11.92 1.10 3.62
C LYS A 31 11.90 2.30 2.69
N ILE A 32 10.72 2.89 2.50
CA ILE A 32 10.56 4.13 1.74
C ILE A 32 11.09 5.29 2.61
N THR A 33 12.06 6.06 2.10
CA THR A 33 12.58 7.26 2.78
C THR A 33 12.02 8.54 2.20
N HIS A 34 11.86 8.58 0.87
CA HIS A 34 11.29 9.69 0.12
C HIS A 34 10.43 9.13 -0.99
N THR A 35 9.29 9.75 -1.24
CA THR A 35 8.40 9.42 -2.35
C THR A 35 7.91 10.71 -2.97
N GLY A 36 7.91 10.76 -4.30
CA GLY A 36 7.38 11.88 -5.07
C GLY A 36 6.07 11.46 -5.73
N PHE A 37 5.15 12.41 -5.84
CA PHE A 37 3.88 12.20 -6.51
C PHE A 37 3.88 13.02 -7.80
N ALA A 38 3.79 12.33 -8.94
CA ALA A 38 3.65 12.96 -10.25
C ALA A 38 2.14 13.15 -10.54
N ASP A 39 1.46 12.12 -11.06
CA ASP A 39 0.05 12.23 -11.47
C ASP A 39 -0.83 11.06 -10.99
N GLN A 40 -0.31 9.83 -11.03
CA GLN A 40 -0.95 8.63 -10.47
C GLN A 40 0.05 7.83 -9.65
N ILE A 41 -0.43 7.18 -8.59
CA ILE A 41 0.37 6.36 -7.69
C ILE A 41 -0.27 4.98 -7.62
N PHE A 42 0.40 3.97 -8.18
CA PHE A 42 0.06 2.56 -7.96
C PHE A 42 1.08 1.96 -7.02
N ILE A 43 0.80 1.94 -5.73
CA ILE A 43 1.60 1.21 -4.75
C ILE A 43 0.81 -0.06 -4.40
N SER A 44 1.14 -1.14 -5.08
CA SER A 44 0.65 -2.47 -4.73
C SER A 44 1.63 -3.12 -3.77
N ILE A 45 1.30 -3.11 -2.48
CA ILE A 45 2.01 -3.88 -1.46
C ILE A 45 1.36 -5.26 -1.36
N ASN A 46 1.78 -6.20 -2.20
CA ASN A 46 1.46 -7.61 -2.02
C ASN A 46 2.39 -8.16 -0.94
N GLY A 47 1.85 -8.45 0.24
CA GLY A 47 2.62 -8.96 1.38
C GLY A 47 1.77 -9.55 2.49
N THR A 48 0.56 -10.02 2.17
CA THR A 48 -0.23 -10.84 3.08
C THR A 48 -0.72 -12.04 2.30
N SER A 49 -0.49 -13.24 2.82
CA SER A 49 -1.06 -14.53 2.39
C SER A 49 -2.59 -14.62 2.57
N GLY A 50 -3.29 -13.51 2.32
CA GLY A 50 -4.73 -13.38 2.20
C GLY A 50 -5.15 -13.21 0.73
N PRO A 51 -6.46 -13.29 0.42
CA PRO A 51 -6.94 -13.31 -0.95
C PRO A 51 -6.46 -12.07 -1.71
N ASN A 52 -5.87 -12.30 -2.89
CA ASN A 52 -5.41 -11.27 -3.82
C ASN A 52 -6.51 -10.21 -4.02
N VAL A 53 -6.36 -9.06 -3.34
CA VAL A 53 -7.19 -7.90 -3.60
C VAL A 53 -6.69 -7.24 -4.89
N HIS A 54 -7.24 -7.68 -6.01
CA HIS A 54 -7.18 -6.94 -7.26
C HIS A 54 -7.99 -5.65 -7.09
N TRP A 55 -7.29 -4.53 -6.85
CA TRP A 55 -7.90 -3.21 -6.86
C TRP A 55 -8.00 -2.73 -8.30
N ASN A 56 -9.17 -2.90 -8.93
CA ASN A 56 -9.49 -2.20 -10.17
C ASN A 56 -9.75 -0.73 -9.82
N PHE A 57 -8.78 0.12 -10.16
CA PHE A 57 -8.98 1.56 -10.23
C PHE A 57 -9.76 1.85 -11.52
N LEU A 58 -11.02 2.27 -11.39
CA LEU A 58 -11.75 2.94 -12.48
C LEU A 58 -11.19 4.35 -12.68
#